data_AF-A0A947G7G9-F1
#
_entry.id   AF-A0A947G7G9-F1
#
_cell.length_a   1.000
_cell.length_b   1.000
_cell.length_c   1.000
_cell.angle_alpha   90.00
_cell.angle_beta   90.00
_cell.angle_gamma   90.00
#
_symmetry.space_group_name_H-M   'P 1'
#
loop_
_entity.id
_entity.type
_entity.pdbx_description
1 polymer ?
#
loop_
_entity_poly.entity_id
_entity_poly.type
_entity_poly.pdbx_seq_one_letter_code
_entity_poly.pdbx_strand_id
1 'polypeptide(L)'
;MVARSAEWSADGRIVTTSTIGTARGPVQVRQLGGTVDGIGMVVFHAPPVPRLGDQVTAHLAKTGTWVTELYRGQLRPGQSIAELPRMEFTRTTTQDSQVPLRWTSGCVFVRFSAEGTSHIPGQDEFGIMASAVDSWLNATSSCSYFDVLLEEPEDSEVGNDQINLIKFRDTEWGRPAVGNAPAAVYPPQAAGLTTLFFRDRPCPDDDPPPCPESNPGDGAIIDADIELNGVDFAISTGGNSSGNASCLSDLGNTLTHELGHLFGLDHTCFDGLPGQIRPVDGDGEPVPSCDEPNLSDEILEATMYNFQDCGETLKTTLEADDVAGFCAAYPLAADPNECKRVSADGGCCAVGGASLSDLGAPIALGLLALLAVGRRRA
;
A
#
# COMPACT_ATOMS: atom_id res chain seq x y z
N MET A 1 12.16 20.28 -6.38
CA MET A 1 13.06 19.27 -5.80
C MET A 1 14.24 19.05 -6.75
N VAL A 2 15.45 18.86 -6.22
CA VAL A 2 16.69 18.74 -7.04
C VAL A 2 17.44 17.41 -6.90
N ALA A 3 17.19 16.64 -5.84
CA ALA A 3 17.70 15.27 -5.69
C ALA A 3 16.79 14.47 -4.73
N ARG A 4 16.71 13.14 -4.92
CA ARG A 4 16.08 12.21 -3.98
C ARG A 4 16.94 10.97 -3.79
N SER A 5 16.85 10.39 -2.60
CA SER A 5 17.36 9.06 -2.29
C SER A 5 16.42 8.39 -1.31
N ALA A 6 16.07 7.14 -1.56
CA ALA A 6 15.31 6.31 -0.64
C ALA A 6 16.22 5.22 -0.06
N GLU A 7 15.99 4.87 1.20
CA GLU A 7 16.72 3.82 1.90
C GLU A 7 15.79 3.02 2.80
N TRP A 8 16.15 1.77 3.06
CA TRP A 8 15.54 1.00 4.14
C TRP A 8 15.97 1.58 5.48
N SER A 9 15.01 1.84 6.35
CA SER A 9 15.26 2.13 7.76
C SER A 9 15.45 0.83 8.56
N ALA A 10 16.06 0.96 9.74
CA ALA A 10 16.39 -0.18 10.61
C ALA A 10 15.18 -1.01 11.07
N ASP A 11 13.97 -0.47 10.91
CA ASP A 11 12.70 -1.09 11.23
C ASP A 11 11.88 -1.48 9.98
N GLY A 12 12.55 -1.67 8.85
CA GLY A 12 11.95 -2.26 7.65
C GLY A 12 11.02 -1.35 6.85
N ARG A 13 11.07 -0.03 7.07
CA ARG A 13 10.29 0.94 6.28
C ARG A 13 11.17 1.60 5.21
N ILE A 14 10.53 2.18 4.20
CA ILE A 14 11.23 3.00 3.21
C ILE A 14 11.17 4.47 3.65
N VAL A 15 12.34 5.09 3.81
CA VAL A 15 12.45 6.52 4.09
C VAL A 15 13.06 7.21 2.88
N THR A 16 12.30 8.13 2.27
CA THR A 16 12.83 8.97 1.20
C THR A 16 13.33 10.30 1.75
N THR A 17 14.57 10.63 1.43
CA THR A 17 15.16 11.96 1.63
C THR A 17 15.09 12.74 0.34
N SER A 18 14.33 13.84 0.34
CA SER A 18 14.21 14.78 -0.76
C SER A 18 15.01 16.05 -0.48
N THR A 19 15.87 16.45 -1.42
CA THR A 19 16.57 17.74 -1.39
C THR A 19 15.79 18.78 -2.17
N ILE A 20 15.34 19.80 -1.46
CA ILE A 20 14.50 20.88 -1.98
C ILE A 20 15.36 22.14 -2.11
N GLY A 21 15.55 22.63 -3.34
CA GLY A 21 16.20 23.91 -3.56
C GLY A 21 15.29 25.06 -3.11
N THR A 22 15.78 25.92 -2.21
CA THR A 22 15.07 27.14 -1.79
C THR A 22 15.91 28.37 -2.11
N ALA A 23 15.29 29.57 -2.07
CA ALA A 23 16.00 30.84 -2.22
C ALA A 23 17.09 31.08 -1.15
N ARG A 24 17.06 30.33 -0.03
CA ARG A 24 18.04 30.42 1.07
C ARG A 24 19.04 29.26 1.09
N GLY A 25 19.00 28.37 0.10
CA GLY A 25 19.82 27.16 0.04
C GLY A 25 19.00 25.87 0.05
N PRO A 26 19.63 24.70 -0.17
CA PRO A 26 18.94 23.42 -0.17
C PRO A 26 18.47 23.03 1.24
N VAL A 27 17.29 22.45 1.34
CA VAL A 27 16.71 21.87 2.56
C VAL A 27 16.43 20.39 2.30
N GLN A 28 16.73 19.54 3.29
CA GLN A 28 16.39 18.12 3.21
C GLN A 28 15.10 17.84 3.97
N VAL A 29 14.21 17.06 3.35
CA VAL A 29 13.00 16.56 3.98
C VAL A 29 12.99 15.05 3.90
N ARG A 30 12.71 14.39 5.03
CA ARG A 30 12.60 12.94 5.15
C ARG A 30 11.14 12.59 5.35
N GLN A 31 10.61 11.69 4.53
CA GLN A 31 9.24 11.20 4.60
C GLN A 31 9.24 9.68 4.47
N LEU A 32 8.22 9.05 5.03
CA LEU A 32 7.91 7.65 4.73
C LEU A 32 7.43 7.55 3.27
N GLY A 33 7.83 6.48 2.61
CA GLY A 33 7.38 6.10 1.28
C GLY A 33 8.49 6.17 0.25
N GLY A 34 8.16 5.81 -0.98
CA GLY A 34 9.07 5.77 -2.12
C GLY A 34 9.54 4.35 -2.44
N THR A 35 10.61 4.24 -3.23
CA THR A 35 10.98 2.97 -3.85
C THR A 35 12.45 2.64 -3.59
N VAL A 36 12.73 1.45 -3.08
CA VAL A 36 14.07 0.92 -2.80
C VAL A 36 14.14 -0.53 -3.28
N ASP A 37 15.19 -0.88 -4.03
CA ASP A 37 15.43 -2.24 -4.53
C ASP A 37 14.24 -2.87 -5.29
N GLY A 38 13.45 -2.06 -5.99
CA GLY A 38 12.26 -2.51 -6.74
C GLY A 38 11.03 -2.77 -5.87
N ILE A 39 11.06 -2.36 -4.60
CA ILE A 39 9.92 -2.35 -3.68
C ILE A 39 9.49 -0.91 -3.45
N GLY A 40 8.24 -0.62 -3.75
CA GLY A 40 7.56 0.62 -3.40
C GLY A 40 6.90 0.52 -2.03
N MET A 41 6.80 1.65 -1.34
CA MET A 41 6.00 1.82 -0.14
C MET A 41 5.12 3.06 -0.29
N VAL A 42 3.82 2.91 -0.03
CA VAL A 42 2.86 4.02 0.08
C VAL A 42 2.23 4.00 1.46
N VAL A 43 2.01 5.19 2.02
CA VAL A 43 1.33 5.38 3.29
C VAL A 43 0.14 6.29 3.00
N PHE A 44 -1.07 5.75 3.13
CA PHE A 44 -2.30 6.49 2.89
C PHE A 44 -2.52 7.54 3.99
N HIS A 45 -3.18 8.64 3.62
CA HIS A 45 -3.37 9.83 4.47
C HIS A 45 -2.09 10.51 4.95
N ALA A 46 -0.90 10.08 4.52
CA ALA A 46 0.36 10.78 4.74
C ALA A 46 0.75 11.65 3.53
N PRO A 47 1.50 12.75 3.73
CA PRO A 47 2.00 13.55 2.62
C PRO A 47 2.89 12.70 1.70
N PRO A 48 2.64 12.69 0.38
CA PRO A 48 3.39 11.85 -0.54
C PRO A 48 4.84 12.30 -0.69
N VAL A 49 5.68 11.41 -1.18
CA VAL A 49 7.09 11.69 -1.44
C VAL A 49 7.27 12.58 -2.69
N PRO A 50 7.99 13.72 -2.58
CA PRO A 50 8.31 14.61 -3.70
C PRO A 50 9.02 13.91 -4.88
N ARG A 51 8.66 14.27 -6.12
CA ARG A 51 9.32 13.83 -7.36
C ARG A 51 10.24 14.89 -7.94
N LEU A 52 11.21 14.44 -8.75
CA LEU A 52 12.20 15.34 -9.34
C LEU A 52 11.47 16.32 -10.26
N GLY A 53 11.72 17.61 -10.07
CA GLY A 53 11.00 18.67 -10.80
C GLY A 53 9.76 19.22 -10.12
N ASP A 54 9.23 18.58 -9.06
CA ASP A 54 8.10 19.16 -8.32
C ASP A 54 8.54 20.47 -7.63
N GLN A 55 7.72 21.52 -7.68
CA GLN A 55 7.91 22.70 -6.82
C GLN A 55 7.29 22.40 -5.46
N VAL A 56 7.86 22.84 -4.34
CA VAL A 56 7.33 22.50 -3.01
C VAL A 56 7.43 23.66 -2.02
N THR A 57 6.47 23.74 -1.10
CA THR A 57 6.55 24.53 0.15
C THR A 57 6.93 23.56 1.27
N ALA A 58 8.09 23.80 1.89
CA ALA A 58 8.54 23.05 3.07
C ALA A 58 8.45 23.92 4.32
N HIS A 59 7.87 23.39 5.39
CA HIS A 59 7.79 24.07 6.68
C HIS A 59 8.82 23.46 7.65
N LEU A 60 9.63 24.35 8.23
CA LEU A 60 10.56 24.01 9.30
C LEU A 60 9.81 24.03 10.64
N ALA A 61 9.56 22.85 11.21
CA ALA A 61 9.07 22.72 12.57
C ALA A 61 10.25 22.58 13.56
N LYS A 62 10.01 22.80 14.85
CA LYS A 62 11.04 22.64 15.91
C LYS A 62 11.55 21.20 16.04
N THR A 63 10.78 20.23 15.59
CA THR A 63 11.05 18.78 15.69
C THR A 63 11.48 18.15 14.37
N GLY A 64 11.61 18.91 13.28
CA GLY A 64 11.95 18.39 11.95
C GLY A 64 11.48 19.30 10.82
N THR A 65 11.83 18.96 9.58
CA THR A 65 11.32 19.65 8.39
C THR A 65 10.31 18.75 7.70
N TRP A 66 9.13 19.27 7.38
CA TRP A 66 8.07 18.55 6.70
C TRP A 66 7.70 19.30 5.41
N VAL A 67 7.37 18.59 4.34
CA VAL A 67 6.79 19.19 3.14
C VAL A 67 5.30 19.39 3.39
N THR A 68 4.78 20.57 3.11
CA THR A 68 3.35 20.86 3.27
C THR A 68 2.66 21.18 1.96
N GLU A 69 3.40 21.61 0.93
CA GLU A 69 2.84 21.87 -0.40
C GLU A 69 3.81 21.42 -1.49
N LEU A 70 3.30 21.00 -2.64
CA LEU A 70 3.99 20.53 -3.85
C LEU A 70 3.12 20.98 -5.04
N TYR A 71 3.62 21.88 -5.87
CA TYR A 71 2.99 22.34 -7.09
C TYR A 71 3.59 21.57 -8.29
N ARG A 72 2.75 20.81 -8.98
CA ARG A 72 3.05 20.27 -10.32
C ARG A 72 2.41 21.17 -11.37
N GLY A 73 3.14 21.44 -12.46
CA GLY A 73 2.59 22.19 -13.59
C GLY A 73 1.31 21.52 -14.09
N GLN A 74 0.19 22.24 -14.01
CA GLN A 74 -1.14 21.81 -14.43
C GLN A 74 -1.11 21.18 -15.83
N LEU A 75 -1.69 19.98 -15.98
CA LEU A 75 -2.11 19.50 -17.29
C LEU A 75 -3.42 20.22 -17.65
N ARG A 76 -3.28 21.07 -18.67
CA ARG A 76 -4.26 21.73 -19.56
C ARG A 76 -5.72 21.88 -19.06
N PRO A 77 -6.21 23.13 -18.87
CA PRO A 77 -7.65 23.36 -18.76
C PRO A 77 -8.30 23.15 -20.14
N GLY A 78 -9.32 22.31 -20.23
CA GLY A 78 -10.04 22.17 -21.51
C GLY A 78 -11.04 21.03 -21.72
N GLN A 79 -11.41 20.22 -20.73
CA GLN A 79 -12.54 19.29 -20.92
C GLN A 79 -13.75 19.71 -20.09
N SER A 80 -14.80 20.07 -20.82
CA SER A 80 -16.17 20.12 -20.32
C SER A 80 -16.61 18.68 -20.08
N ILE A 81 -16.78 18.28 -18.82
CA ILE A 81 -17.42 17.02 -18.44
C ILE A 81 -18.91 17.09 -18.78
N ALA A 82 -19.25 16.62 -19.99
CA ALA A 82 -20.63 16.39 -20.41
C ALA A 82 -20.98 14.94 -20.11
N GLU A 83 -22.03 14.72 -19.32
CA GLU A 83 -22.70 13.42 -19.04
C GLU A 83 -21.73 12.23 -18.98
N LEU A 84 -20.96 12.14 -17.89
CA LEU A 84 -20.13 10.98 -17.63
C LEU A 84 -21.01 9.74 -17.39
N PRO A 85 -20.58 8.54 -17.85
CA PRO A 85 -21.13 7.27 -17.39
C PRO A 85 -20.95 7.13 -15.86
N ARG A 86 -21.57 6.11 -15.25
CA ARG A 86 -21.40 5.78 -13.83
C ARG A 86 -19.91 5.75 -13.50
N MET A 87 -19.43 6.51 -12.50
CA MET A 87 -18.04 6.41 -12.11
C MET A 87 -17.72 4.96 -11.71
N GLU A 88 -16.64 4.47 -12.29
CA GLU A 88 -15.95 3.28 -11.83
C GLU A 88 -14.98 3.70 -10.71
N PHE A 89 -14.82 2.87 -9.69
CA PHE A 89 -13.81 2.92 -8.64
C PHE A 89 -12.42 3.48 -9.04
N THR A 90 -11.66 3.94 -8.05
CA THR A 90 -10.25 4.32 -8.21
C THR A 90 -9.32 3.21 -7.73
N ARG A 91 -8.17 3.02 -8.40
CA ARG A 91 -7.13 2.06 -8.01
C ARG A 91 -5.84 2.76 -7.66
N THR A 92 -5.20 2.32 -6.58
CA THR A 92 -3.82 2.74 -6.29
C THR A 92 -2.91 2.13 -7.34
N THR A 93 -1.94 2.88 -7.85
CA THR A 93 -1.00 2.38 -8.86
C THR A 93 0.45 2.51 -8.40
N THR A 94 1.32 1.71 -9.02
CA THR A 94 2.77 1.94 -8.95
C THR A 94 3.15 3.35 -9.41
N GLN A 95 4.28 3.86 -8.91
CA GLN A 95 4.64 5.26 -9.10
C GLN A 95 5.08 5.56 -10.54
N ASP A 96 5.85 4.64 -11.12
CA ASP A 96 6.56 4.84 -12.38
C ASP A 96 5.84 4.18 -13.56
N SER A 97 5.23 3.02 -13.37
CA SER A 97 4.59 2.22 -14.42
C SER A 97 3.06 2.29 -14.44
N GLN A 98 2.44 2.98 -13.48
CA GLN A 98 0.97 3.15 -13.37
C GLN A 98 0.18 1.83 -13.43
N VAL A 99 0.79 0.74 -12.96
CA VAL A 99 0.13 -0.57 -12.84
C VAL A 99 -0.69 -0.60 -11.55
N PRO A 100 -2.00 -0.93 -11.61
CA PRO A 100 -2.83 -1.05 -10.41
C PRO A 100 -2.29 -2.06 -9.40
N LEU A 101 -2.29 -1.66 -8.13
CA LEU A 101 -1.87 -2.51 -7.03
C LEU A 101 -2.92 -3.60 -6.77
N ARG A 102 -2.45 -4.83 -6.56
CA ARG A 102 -3.31 -5.96 -6.17
C ARG A 102 -2.52 -7.05 -5.46
N TRP A 103 -3.21 -7.85 -4.66
CA TRP A 103 -2.70 -9.14 -4.24
C TRP A 103 -2.66 -10.12 -5.42
N THR A 104 -1.58 -10.90 -5.51
CA THR A 104 -1.41 -11.91 -6.58
C THR A 104 -1.87 -13.30 -6.17
N SER A 105 -1.98 -13.56 -4.87
CA SER A 105 -2.60 -14.76 -4.30
C SER A 105 -4.12 -14.68 -4.41
N GLY A 106 -4.79 -15.83 -4.36
CA GLY A 106 -6.24 -15.96 -4.23
C GLY A 106 -6.80 -15.43 -2.91
N CYS A 107 -5.91 -15.16 -1.95
CA CYS A 107 -6.28 -14.66 -0.63
C CYS A 107 -5.18 -13.79 -0.03
N VAL A 108 -5.53 -13.07 1.03
CA VAL A 108 -4.61 -12.43 1.97
C VAL A 108 -4.82 -12.96 3.38
N PHE A 109 -3.75 -13.07 4.15
CA PHE A 109 -3.80 -13.44 5.57
C PHE A 109 -3.71 -12.17 6.39
N VAL A 110 -4.70 -11.93 7.25
CA VAL A 110 -4.78 -10.71 8.06
C VAL A 110 -4.75 -11.09 9.53
N ARG A 111 -3.98 -10.34 10.32
CA ARG A 111 -3.85 -10.55 11.75
C ARG A 111 -4.26 -9.30 12.51
N PHE A 112 -4.95 -9.49 13.63
CA PHE A 112 -5.24 -8.40 14.55
C PHE A 112 -4.18 -8.36 15.66
N SER A 113 -3.79 -7.17 16.09
CA SER A 113 -2.95 -7.01 17.28
C SER A 113 -3.72 -7.50 18.52
N ALA A 114 -3.15 -8.44 19.27
CA ALA A 114 -3.80 -8.99 20.48
C ALA A 114 -4.00 -7.95 21.60
N GLU A 115 -3.20 -6.88 21.58
CA GLU A 115 -3.34 -5.69 22.45
C GLU A 115 -4.75 -5.09 22.40
N GLY A 116 -5.44 -5.15 21.25
CA GLY A 116 -6.78 -4.61 21.06
C GLY A 116 -6.84 -3.10 21.32
N THR A 117 -8.01 -2.60 21.70
CA THR A 117 -8.18 -1.20 22.15
C THR A 117 -8.86 -1.16 23.50
N SER A 118 -8.44 -0.23 24.35
CA SER A 118 -9.09 0.05 25.63
C SER A 118 -10.41 0.81 25.48
N HIS A 119 -10.70 1.32 24.28
CA HIS A 119 -11.85 2.18 24.01
C HIS A 119 -13.17 1.41 23.85
N ILE A 120 -13.09 0.15 23.46
CA ILE A 120 -14.25 -0.75 23.32
C ILE A 120 -14.12 -1.83 24.40
N PRO A 121 -14.94 -1.78 25.47
CA PRO A 121 -14.83 -2.75 26.56
C PRO A 121 -15.13 -4.18 26.09
N GLY A 122 -14.42 -5.17 26.65
CA GLY A 122 -14.83 -6.57 26.54
C GLY A 122 -14.34 -7.34 25.31
N GLN A 123 -13.43 -6.77 24.51
CA GLN A 123 -12.89 -7.38 23.28
C GLN A 123 -13.91 -7.47 22.13
N ASP A 124 -15.00 -6.70 22.22
CA ASP A 124 -16.03 -6.63 21.18
C ASP A 124 -15.47 -6.05 19.86
N GLU A 125 -14.32 -5.35 19.91
CA GLU A 125 -13.63 -4.82 18.74
C GLU A 125 -13.30 -5.90 17.71
N PHE A 126 -12.86 -7.09 18.11
CA PHE A 126 -12.47 -8.13 17.15
C PHE A 126 -13.66 -8.68 16.36
N GLY A 127 -14.85 -8.72 16.97
CA GLY A 127 -16.08 -9.08 16.27
C GLY A 127 -16.47 -8.03 15.21
N ILE A 128 -16.27 -6.75 15.51
CA ILE A 128 -16.52 -5.65 14.57
C ILE A 128 -15.49 -5.67 13.44
N MET A 129 -14.22 -5.92 13.77
CA MET A 129 -13.15 -6.03 12.77
C MET A 129 -13.38 -7.19 11.81
N ALA A 130 -13.79 -8.36 12.33
CA ALA A 130 -14.18 -9.49 11.50
C ALA A 130 -15.41 -9.15 10.63
N SER A 131 -16.40 -8.44 11.19
CA SER A 131 -17.57 -8.00 10.42
C SER A 131 -17.22 -7.04 9.28
N ALA A 132 -16.22 -6.17 9.45
CA ALA A 132 -15.77 -5.27 8.38
C ALA A 132 -15.16 -6.07 7.21
N VAL A 133 -14.40 -7.12 7.51
CA VAL A 133 -13.91 -8.07 6.49
C VAL A 133 -15.06 -8.82 5.82
N ASP A 134 -16.00 -9.35 6.61
CA ASP A 134 -17.18 -10.05 6.09
C ASP A 134 -18.04 -9.15 5.19
N SER A 135 -18.14 -7.84 5.46
CA SER A 135 -18.85 -6.90 4.60
C SER A 135 -18.30 -6.90 3.17
N TRP A 136 -16.97 -6.86 3.02
CA TRP A 136 -16.31 -6.95 1.71
C TRP A 136 -16.54 -8.30 1.03
N LEU A 137 -16.31 -9.40 1.73
CA LEU A 137 -16.44 -10.75 1.16
C LEU A 137 -17.89 -11.06 0.76
N ASN A 138 -18.87 -10.67 1.56
CA ASN A 138 -20.28 -10.92 1.27
C ASN A 138 -20.74 -10.11 0.04
N ALA A 139 -20.41 -8.82 -0.01
CA ALA A 139 -20.82 -7.93 -1.10
C ALA A 139 -20.21 -8.34 -2.46
N THR A 140 -19.02 -8.94 -2.45
CA THR A 140 -18.24 -9.26 -3.66
C THR A 140 -18.28 -10.75 -4.04
N SER A 141 -18.90 -11.60 -3.22
CA SER A 141 -19.00 -13.07 -3.39
C SER A 141 -19.52 -13.54 -4.77
N SER A 142 -20.26 -12.69 -5.49
CA SER A 142 -20.81 -13.02 -6.81
C SER A 142 -19.87 -12.74 -7.98
N CYS A 143 -18.80 -11.97 -7.76
CA CYS A 143 -17.92 -11.44 -8.81
C CYS A 143 -16.43 -11.69 -8.58
N SER A 144 -16.03 -11.98 -7.34
CA SER A 144 -14.63 -12.09 -6.92
C SER A 144 -14.26 -13.49 -6.45
N TYR A 145 -13.03 -13.90 -6.73
CA TYR A 145 -12.43 -15.11 -6.13
C TYR A 145 -11.76 -14.83 -4.78
N PHE A 146 -11.51 -13.56 -4.46
CA PHE A 146 -10.56 -13.19 -3.41
C PHE A 146 -11.12 -13.46 -2.02
N ASP A 147 -10.28 -14.00 -1.16
CA ASP A 147 -10.64 -14.33 0.22
C ASP A 147 -9.70 -13.63 1.23
N VAL A 148 -10.19 -13.42 2.44
CA VAL A 148 -9.41 -12.88 3.55
C VAL A 148 -9.41 -13.89 4.69
N LEU A 149 -8.23 -14.42 5.00
CA LEU A 149 -8.05 -15.39 6.06
C LEU A 149 -7.59 -14.67 7.33
N LEU A 150 -8.51 -14.54 8.29
CA LEU A 150 -8.20 -14.03 9.62
C LEU A 150 -7.36 -15.04 10.41
N GLU A 151 -6.25 -14.57 10.94
CA GLU A 151 -5.38 -15.32 11.83
C GLU A 151 -5.70 -15.06 13.30
N GLU A 152 -5.23 -15.96 14.16
CA GLU A 152 -5.28 -15.72 15.60
C GLU A 152 -4.56 -14.40 15.95
N PRO A 153 -5.15 -13.54 16.80
CA PRO A 153 -4.51 -12.32 17.23
C PRO A 153 -3.16 -12.59 17.90
N GLU A 154 -2.14 -11.81 17.55
CA GLU A 154 -0.81 -11.86 18.15
C GLU A 154 -0.26 -10.44 18.26
N ASP A 155 0.51 -10.18 19.32
CA ASP A 155 1.21 -8.91 19.45
C ASP A 155 2.45 -8.90 18.56
N SER A 156 2.39 -8.08 17.52
CA SER A 156 3.53 -7.70 16.70
C SER A 156 3.52 -6.19 16.46
N GLU A 157 4.48 -5.72 15.67
CA GLU A 157 4.58 -4.32 15.26
C GLU A 157 4.52 -4.24 13.75
N VAL A 158 3.92 -3.17 13.22
CA VAL A 158 3.78 -2.93 11.77
C VAL A 158 5.13 -2.73 11.08
N GLY A 159 5.23 -3.20 9.85
CA GLY A 159 6.40 -3.09 8.98
C GLY A 159 6.37 -4.14 7.86
N ASN A 160 7.34 -4.07 6.95
CA ASN A 160 7.47 -5.06 5.87
C ASN A 160 7.99 -6.41 6.41
N ASP A 161 7.15 -7.15 7.11
CA ASP A 161 7.44 -8.45 7.73
C ASP A 161 6.57 -9.59 7.18
N GLN A 162 5.71 -9.28 6.21
CA GLN A 162 4.78 -10.16 5.52
C GLN A 162 3.61 -10.61 6.42
N ILE A 163 3.35 -9.87 7.49
CA ILE A 163 2.19 -10.01 8.37
C ILE A 163 1.32 -8.79 8.13
N ASN A 164 0.15 -8.99 7.52
CA ASN A 164 -0.78 -7.89 7.33
C ASN A 164 -1.48 -7.58 8.66
N LEU A 165 -0.94 -6.64 9.42
CA LEU A 165 -1.36 -6.38 10.80
C LEU A 165 -2.39 -5.23 10.85
N ILE A 166 -3.47 -5.44 11.60
CA ILE A 166 -4.38 -4.37 12.01
C ILE A 166 -4.13 -4.06 13.49
N LYS A 167 -3.66 -2.84 13.77
CA LYS A 167 -3.21 -2.43 15.10
C LYS A 167 -3.88 -1.14 15.57
N PHE A 168 -4.30 -1.12 16.83
CA PHE A 168 -4.75 0.10 17.49
C PHE A 168 -3.56 0.87 18.07
N ARG A 169 -3.64 2.19 17.99
CA ARG A 169 -2.69 3.13 18.59
C ARG A 169 -3.40 3.99 19.63
N ASP A 170 -3.55 3.47 20.85
CA ASP A 170 -4.23 4.16 21.96
C ASP A 170 -3.31 5.15 22.71
N THR A 171 -1.99 5.07 22.51
CA THR A 171 -1.01 5.83 23.33
C THR A 171 -0.14 6.81 22.54
N GLU A 172 0.29 6.43 21.34
CA GLU A 172 1.09 7.26 20.44
C GLU A 172 0.60 7.10 19.00
N TRP A 173 0.17 8.20 18.36
CA TRP A 173 -0.23 8.21 16.95
C TRP A 173 0.98 8.48 16.06
N GLY A 174 1.65 7.38 15.73
CA GLY A 174 2.94 7.42 15.08
C GLY A 174 3.81 6.27 15.56
N ARG A 175 5.07 6.32 15.15
CA ARG A 175 6.07 5.35 15.54
C ARG A 175 7.31 6.03 16.11
N PRO A 176 7.87 5.52 17.22
CA PRO A 176 9.09 6.06 17.79
C PRO A 176 10.28 5.86 16.83
N ALA A 177 11.36 6.61 17.06
CA ALA A 177 12.59 6.44 16.32
C ALA A 177 13.24 5.08 16.64
N VAL A 178 13.63 4.32 15.61
CA VAL A 178 14.32 3.03 15.74
C VAL A 178 15.57 3.03 14.86
N GLY A 179 16.76 2.95 15.47
CA GLY A 179 18.02 2.99 14.73
C GLY A 179 18.20 4.28 13.91
N ASN A 180 18.27 4.17 12.58
CA ASN A 180 18.32 5.31 11.65
C ASN A 180 16.92 5.79 11.17
N ALA A 181 15.86 5.07 11.57
CA ALA A 181 14.48 5.46 11.33
C ALA A 181 14.13 6.66 12.23
N PRO A 182 13.76 7.82 11.68
CA PRO A 182 13.24 8.91 12.51
C PRO A 182 11.90 8.50 13.11
N ALA A 183 11.49 9.17 14.20
CA ALA A 183 10.12 9.06 14.67
C ALA A 183 9.18 9.52 13.54
N ALA A 184 8.18 8.69 13.24
CA ALA A 184 7.15 9.03 12.28
C ALA A 184 5.94 9.52 13.08
N VAL A 185 5.68 10.82 13.05
CA VAL A 185 4.44 11.36 13.60
C VAL A 185 3.41 11.34 12.48
N TYR A 186 2.29 10.66 12.70
CA TYR A 186 1.23 10.57 11.70
C TYR A 186 0.32 11.80 11.77
N PRO A 187 -0.40 12.12 10.68
CA PRO A 187 -1.33 13.23 10.67
C PRO A 187 -2.46 12.99 11.69
N PRO A 188 -2.68 13.90 12.66
CA PRO A 188 -3.66 13.69 13.73
C PRO A 188 -5.12 13.75 13.25
N GLN A 189 -5.35 14.17 12.00
CA GLN A 189 -6.66 14.16 11.36
C GLN A 189 -7.02 12.79 10.76
N ALA A 190 -6.05 11.89 10.62
CA ALA A 190 -6.27 10.55 10.10
C ALA A 190 -6.81 9.65 11.21
N ALA A 191 -8.02 9.12 11.04
CA ALA A 191 -8.63 8.17 11.96
C ALA A 191 -8.08 6.74 11.79
N GLY A 192 -7.61 6.44 10.58
CA GLY A 192 -6.89 5.23 10.21
C GLY A 192 -5.74 5.57 9.26
N LEU A 193 -4.82 4.63 9.10
CA LEU A 193 -3.71 4.73 8.18
C LEU A 193 -3.37 3.34 7.66
N THR A 194 -3.43 3.17 6.34
CA THR A 194 -2.95 1.98 5.66
C THR A 194 -1.54 2.21 5.10
N THR A 195 -0.64 1.25 5.26
CA THR A 195 0.66 1.21 4.59
C THR A 195 0.72 0.00 3.68
N LEU A 196 1.09 0.17 2.42
CA LEU A 196 1.35 -0.96 1.51
C LEU A 196 2.81 -0.98 1.10
N PHE A 197 3.36 -2.19 1.03
CA PHE A 197 4.57 -2.49 0.26
C PHE A 197 4.20 -3.30 -0.97
N PHE A 198 4.81 -2.96 -2.10
CA PHE A 198 4.49 -3.56 -3.39
C PHE A 198 5.71 -3.62 -4.31
N ARG A 199 5.66 -4.49 -5.31
CA ARG A 199 6.66 -4.48 -6.39
C ARG A 199 6.44 -3.24 -7.25
N ASP A 200 7.48 -2.43 -7.38
CA ASP A 200 7.47 -1.18 -8.15
C ASP A 200 8.68 -1.18 -9.10
N ARG A 201 8.39 -1.51 -10.36
CA ARG A 201 9.37 -1.64 -11.42
C ARG A 201 9.03 -0.64 -12.53
N PRO A 202 10.01 0.12 -13.05
CA PRO A 202 9.74 1.06 -14.13
C PRO A 202 9.37 0.30 -15.41
N CYS A 203 8.61 0.96 -16.28
CA CYS A 203 8.42 0.46 -17.64
C CYS A 203 9.76 0.40 -18.39
N PRO A 204 9.91 -0.54 -19.34
CA PRO A 204 10.98 -0.47 -20.34
C PRO A 204 11.01 0.88 -21.07
N ASP A 205 12.19 1.33 -21.50
CA ASP A 205 12.36 2.64 -22.16
C ASP A 205 11.48 2.82 -23.43
N ASP A 206 11.09 1.73 -24.08
CA ASP A 206 10.30 1.68 -25.29
C ASP A 206 8.78 1.46 -25.06
N ASP A 207 8.33 1.38 -23.80
CA ASP A 207 6.93 1.17 -23.43
C ASP A 207 6.47 2.23 -22.40
N PRO A 208 5.62 3.21 -22.76
CA PRO A 208 5.19 4.23 -21.82
C PRO A 208 4.16 3.69 -20.81
N PRO A 209 4.07 4.26 -19.60
CA PRO A 209 3.02 3.92 -18.64
C PRO A 209 1.60 4.20 -19.18
N PRO A 210 0.58 3.38 -18.83
CA PRO A 210 0.68 2.15 -18.03
C PRO A 210 1.22 0.94 -18.82
N CYS A 211 2.10 0.13 -18.22
CA CYS A 211 2.80 -0.97 -18.90
C CYS A 211 2.66 -2.37 -18.23
N PRO A 212 1.43 -2.84 -17.95
CA PRO A 212 1.21 -4.07 -17.18
C PRO A 212 1.70 -5.33 -17.92
N GLU A 213 1.70 -5.33 -19.26
CA GLU A 213 2.08 -6.50 -20.07
C GLU A 213 3.59 -6.71 -20.12
N SER A 214 4.36 -5.62 -20.23
CA SER A 214 5.82 -5.66 -20.33
C SER A 214 6.50 -5.83 -18.97
N ASN A 215 5.75 -5.71 -17.87
CA ASN A 215 6.25 -5.80 -16.51
C ASN A 215 5.44 -6.76 -15.62
N PRO A 216 5.47 -8.08 -15.91
CA PRO A 216 4.69 -9.05 -15.16
C PRO A 216 5.11 -9.10 -13.69
N GLY A 217 4.11 -8.99 -12.80
CA GLY A 217 4.28 -9.00 -11.35
C GLY A 217 4.60 -7.64 -10.73
N ASP A 218 4.63 -6.58 -11.54
CA ASP A 218 4.59 -5.20 -11.04
C ASP A 218 3.23 -4.88 -10.42
N GLY A 219 3.20 -3.97 -9.45
CA GLY A 219 2.01 -3.67 -8.65
C GLY A 219 1.55 -4.80 -7.72
N ALA A 220 2.29 -5.91 -7.63
CA ALA A 220 1.99 -6.96 -6.67
C ALA A 220 2.19 -6.45 -5.24
N ILE A 221 1.11 -6.35 -4.47
CA ILE A 221 1.17 -6.08 -3.03
C ILE A 221 1.86 -7.26 -2.36
N ILE A 222 2.80 -6.94 -1.46
CA ILE A 222 3.59 -7.94 -0.73
C ILE A 222 3.37 -7.89 0.78
N ASP A 223 2.91 -6.77 1.30
CA ASP A 223 2.67 -6.51 2.71
C ASP A 223 1.72 -5.30 2.85
N ALA A 224 0.83 -5.34 3.84
CA ALA A 224 -0.15 -4.30 4.12
C ALA A 224 -0.47 -4.21 5.61
N ASP A 225 -0.21 -3.06 6.22
CA ASP A 225 -0.56 -2.78 7.61
C ASP A 225 -1.63 -1.72 7.72
N ILE A 226 -2.51 -1.86 8.72
CA ILE A 226 -3.54 -0.87 9.07
C ILE A 226 -3.33 -0.44 10.53
N GLU A 227 -3.20 0.86 10.75
CA GLU A 227 -3.11 1.46 12.08
C GLU A 227 -4.36 2.30 12.36
N LEU A 228 -4.98 2.14 13.53
CA LEU A 228 -6.20 2.84 13.93
C LEU A 228 -5.91 3.85 15.05
N ASN A 229 -6.35 5.09 14.88
CA ASN A 229 -5.98 6.21 15.75
C ASN A 229 -6.84 6.27 17.01
N GLY A 230 -6.34 5.72 18.12
CA GLY A 230 -6.92 5.87 19.46
C GLY A 230 -6.37 7.06 20.25
N VAL A 231 -5.45 7.85 19.71
CA VAL A 231 -4.91 9.03 20.41
C VAL A 231 -5.78 10.26 20.17
N ASP A 232 -6.05 10.54 18.90
CA ASP A 232 -6.79 11.74 18.51
C ASP A 232 -8.31 11.48 18.39
N PHE A 233 -8.71 10.21 18.33
CA PHE A 233 -10.12 9.80 18.23
C PHE A 233 -10.51 8.83 19.33
N ALA A 234 -11.77 8.95 19.77
CA ALA A 234 -12.39 8.00 20.66
C ALA A 234 -12.99 6.90 19.78
N ILE A 235 -12.21 5.84 19.56
CA ILE A 235 -12.63 4.65 18.81
C ILE A 235 -13.94 4.12 19.40
N SER A 236 -14.97 4.05 18.58
CA SER A 236 -16.33 3.83 19.04
C SER A 236 -17.01 2.70 18.27
N THR A 237 -18.07 2.18 18.87
CA THR A 237 -19.01 1.26 18.23
C THR A 237 -20.42 1.64 18.62
N GLY A 238 -21.29 1.80 17.62
CA GLY A 238 -22.66 2.26 17.84
C GLY A 238 -22.72 3.60 18.60
N GLY A 239 -21.75 4.48 18.35
CA GLY A 239 -21.63 5.79 19.01
C GLY A 239 -21.14 5.77 20.46
N ASN A 240 -20.69 4.62 20.98
CA ASN A 240 -20.18 4.50 22.34
C ASN A 240 -18.67 4.25 22.34
N SER A 241 -17.95 4.91 23.24
CA SER A 241 -16.52 4.74 23.44
C SER A 241 -16.15 4.98 24.91
N SER A 242 -15.12 4.30 25.38
CA SER A 242 -14.42 4.60 26.65
C SER A 242 -13.21 5.52 26.44
N GLY A 243 -12.91 5.89 25.19
CA GLY A 243 -11.86 6.86 24.85
C GLY A 243 -12.22 8.28 25.27
N ASN A 244 -11.20 9.11 25.47
CA ASN A 244 -11.35 10.47 26.03
C ASN A 244 -11.37 11.59 24.98
N ALA A 245 -11.05 11.28 23.72
CA ALA A 245 -11.08 12.25 22.65
C ALA A 245 -12.52 12.69 22.33
N SER A 246 -12.69 13.94 21.89
CA SER A 246 -14.02 14.52 21.66
C SER A 246 -14.67 14.07 20.36
N CYS A 247 -13.88 13.63 19.38
CA CYS A 247 -14.35 13.12 18.10
C CYS A 247 -14.42 11.60 18.18
N LEU A 248 -15.58 11.03 17.83
CA LEU A 248 -15.73 9.58 17.72
C LEU A 248 -15.21 9.12 16.35
N SER A 249 -14.50 8.00 16.33
CA SER A 249 -14.18 7.24 15.11
C SER A 249 -14.91 5.92 15.20
N ASP A 250 -15.98 5.69 14.43
CA ASP A 250 -16.63 4.38 14.40
C ASP A 250 -15.68 3.34 13.81
N LEU A 251 -15.45 2.24 14.54
CA LEU A 251 -14.49 1.21 14.17
C LEU A 251 -14.87 0.54 12.84
N GLY A 252 -16.15 0.24 12.63
CA GLY A 252 -16.62 -0.36 11.40
C GLY A 252 -16.44 0.58 10.21
N ASN A 253 -16.78 1.86 10.39
CA ASN A 253 -16.64 2.91 9.36
C ASN A 253 -15.19 3.05 8.91
N THR A 254 -14.29 3.33 9.85
CA THR A 254 -12.87 3.58 9.56
C THR A 254 -12.21 2.33 9.00
N LEU A 255 -12.42 1.16 9.60
CA LEU A 255 -11.74 -0.05 9.14
C LEU A 255 -12.22 -0.52 7.76
N THR A 256 -13.51 -0.38 7.43
CA THR A 256 -14.00 -0.79 6.11
C THR A 256 -13.36 0.04 5.00
N HIS A 257 -13.09 1.34 5.25
CA HIS A 257 -12.30 2.20 4.36
C HIS A 257 -10.84 1.73 4.23
N GLU A 258 -10.14 1.53 5.34
CA GLU A 258 -8.74 1.08 5.32
C GLU A 258 -8.56 -0.28 4.64
N LEU A 259 -9.54 -1.19 4.78
CA LEU A 259 -9.56 -2.46 4.06
C LEU A 259 -9.61 -2.24 2.54
N GLY A 260 -10.32 -1.23 2.04
CA GLY A 260 -10.30 -0.90 0.62
C GLY A 260 -8.90 -0.54 0.11
N HIS A 261 -8.13 0.22 0.89
CA HIS A 261 -6.71 0.45 0.60
C HIS A 261 -5.89 -0.84 0.63
N LEU A 262 -6.11 -1.72 1.62
CA LEU A 262 -5.47 -3.04 1.67
C LEU A 262 -5.74 -3.86 0.39
N PHE A 263 -6.91 -3.70 -0.22
CA PHE A 263 -7.28 -4.36 -1.48
C PHE A 263 -6.76 -3.66 -2.74
N GLY A 264 -6.10 -2.50 -2.61
CA GLY A 264 -5.54 -1.72 -3.71
C GLY A 264 -6.51 -0.72 -4.34
N LEU A 265 -7.56 -0.33 -3.61
CA LEU A 265 -8.43 0.78 -3.98
C LEU A 265 -7.85 2.11 -3.48
N ASP A 266 -8.10 3.17 -4.25
CA ASP A 266 -7.72 4.54 -3.89
C ASP A 266 -8.99 5.38 -3.65
N HIS A 267 -8.81 6.62 -3.21
CA HIS A 267 -9.94 7.51 -2.97
C HIS A 267 -10.72 7.85 -4.24
N THR A 268 -12.04 8.00 -4.10
CA THR A 268 -12.95 8.41 -5.19
C THR A 268 -12.82 9.88 -5.58
N CYS A 269 -12.09 10.65 -4.80
CA CYS A 269 -11.75 12.03 -5.10
C CYS A 269 -10.29 12.31 -4.76
N PHE A 270 -9.73 13.32 -5.44
CA PHE A 270 -8.38 13.79 -5.24
C PHE A 270 -8.36 14.85 -4.15
N ASP A 271 -7.73 14.56 -3.03
CA ASP A 271 -7.67 15.45 -1.87
C ASP A 271 -6.72 16.64 -2.03
N GLY A 272 -6.14 16.78 -3.23
CA GLY A 272 -5.21 17.83 -3.53
C GLY A 272 -3.89 17.66 -2.78
N LEU A 273 -3.64 16.51 -2.14
CA LEU A 273 -2.43 16.33 -1.38
C LEU A 273 -1.24 16.53 -2.32
N PRO A 274 -0.41 17.50 -1.99
CA PRO A 274 0.58 17.94 -2.92
C PRO A 274 1.55 16.81 -3.26
N GLY A 275 1.84 16.57 -4.55
CA GLY A 275 2.83 15.57 -5.02
C GLY A 275 2.23 14.23 -5.42
N GLN A 276 0.94 14.03 -5.16
CA GLN A 276 0.19 12.90 -5.72
C GLN A 276 -0.03 13.11 -7.23
N ILE A 277 0.03 12.02 -8.01
CA ILE A 277 -0.60 12.01 -9.33
C ILE A 277 -2.09 11.98 -9.04
N ARG A 278 -2.87 12.89 -9.65
CA ARG A 278 -4.33 12.80 -9.60
C ARG A 278 -4.72 11.41 -10.13
N PRO A 279 -5.32 10.54 -9.29
CA PRO A 279 -5.76 9.24 -9.73
C PRO A 279 -6.76 9.36 -10.88
N VAL A 280 -6.88 8.27 -11.63
CA VAL A 280 -7.93 8.12 -12.64
C VAL A 280 -8.92 7.07 -12.16
N ASP A 281 -10.18 7.25 -12.52
CA ASP A 281 -11.24 6.27 -12.33
C ASP A 281 -11.06 5.05 -13.26
N GLY A 282 -11.95 4.06 -13.15
CA GLY A 282 -11.92 2.86 -14.00
C GLY A 282 -12.11 3.13 -15.51
N ASP A 283 -12.68 4.29 -15.87
CA ASP A 283 -12.78 4.75 -17.26
C ASP A 283 -11.48 5.44 -17.75
N GLY A 284 -10.52 5.67 -16.85
CA GLY A 284 -9.27 6.37 -17.13
C GLY A 284 -9.38 7.89 -17.10
N GLU A 285 -10.50 8.43 -16.62
CA GLU A 285 -10.72 9.86 -16.45
C GLU A 285 -10.19 10.32 -15.08
N PRO A 286 -9.62 11.53 -14.95
CA PRO A 286 -9.12 12.01 -13.66
C PRO A 286 -10.26 12.17 -12.64
N VAL A 287 -10.08 11.62 -11.44
CA VAL A 287 -11.07 11.78 -10.36
C VAL A 287 -11.21 13.27 -9.97
N PRO A 288 -12.41 13.73 -9.56
CA PRO A 288 -12.63 15.13 -9.18
C PRO A 288 -11.87 15.49 -7.91
N SER A 289 -11.65 16.79 -7.68
CA SER A 289 -11.04 17.27 -6.43
C SER A 289 -12.02 17.13 -5.28
N CYS A 290 -11.56 16.70 -4.10
CA CYS A 290 -12.45 16.56 -2.94
C CYS A 290 -12.99 17.91 -2.41
N ASP A 291 -12.38 19.04 -2.80
CA ASP A 291 -12.83 20.39 -2.46
C ASP A 291 -13.71 21.04 -3.55
N GLU A 292 -14.05 20.29 -4.62
CA GLU A 292 -14.93 20.79 -5.66
C GLU A 292 -16.36 21.06 -5.12
N PRO A 293 -16.96 22.21 -5.47
CA PRO A 293 -18.34 22.48 -5.09
C PRO A 293 -19.29 21.57 -5.86
N ASN A 294 -20.18 20.88 -5.14
CA ASN A 294 -21.19 19.94 -5.69
C ASN A 294 -20.60 18.63 -6.23
N LEU A 295 -19.72 17.98 -5.46
CA LEU A 295 -19.47 16.55 -5.63
C LEU A 295 -20.80 15.78 -5.58
N SER A 296 -20.89 14.71 -6.37
CA SER A 296 -22.10 13.89 -6.41
C SER A 296 -22.21 13.05 -5.14
N ASP A 297 -23.44 12.65 -4.79
CA ASP A 297 -23.69 11.82 -3.61
C ASP A 297 -22.93 10.49 -3.74
N GLU A 298 -22.78 9.94 -4.95
CA GLU A 298 -21.99 8.72 -5.19
C GLU A 298 -20.52 8.85 -4.75
N ILE A 299 -19.90 10.03 -4.87
CA ILE A 299 -18.53 10.25 -4.40
C ILE A 299 -18.49 10.44 -2.89
N LEU A 300 -19.44 11.20 -2.35
CA LEU A 300 -19.48 11.57 -0.94
C LEU A 300 -19.89 10.39 -0.04
N GLU A 301 -20.71 9.48 -0.56
CA GLU A 301 -21.22 8.31 0.15
C GLU A 301 -20.33 7.07 -0.05
N ALA A 302 -19.42 7.07 -1.03
CA ALA A 302 -18.50 5.97 -1.28
C ALA A 302 -17.70 5.59 -0.02
N THR A 303 -17.48 4.30 0.19
CA THR A 303 -16.62 3.81 1.29
C THR A 303 -15.23 4.42 1.12
N MET A 304 -14.71 4.46 -0.11
CA MET A 304 -13.40 5.04 -0.42
C MET A 304 -13.38 6.58 -0.52
N TYR A 305 -14.41 7.31 -0.07
CA TYR A 305 -14.29 8.77 0.07
C TYR A 305 -13.21 9.11 1.11
N ASN A 306 -12.30 10.06 0.84
CA ASN A 306 -11.14 10.32 1.71
C ASN A 306 -11.48 10.89 3.10
N PHE A 307 -12.61 11.59 3.23
CA PHE A 307 -12.96 12.29 4.46
C PHE A 307 -14.08 11.59 5.21
N GLN A 308 -14.11 11.74 6.53
CA GLN A 308 -15.22 11.31 7.36
C GLN A 308 -15.52 12.34 8.43
N ASP A 309 -16.80 12.47 8.79
CA ASP A 309 -17.24 13.29 9.91
C ASP A 309 -17.07 12.56 11.26
N CYS A 310 -17.00 13.32 12.35
CA CYS A 310 -16.95 12.75 13.71
C CYS A 310 -18.19 11.88 13.99
N GLY A 311 -17.96 10.60 14.28
CA GLY A 311 -19.02 9.62 14.57
C GLY A 311 -19.80 9.15 13.33
N GLU A 312 -19.27 9.38 12.13
CA GLU A 312 -19.82 8.85 10.89
C GLU A 312 -19.86 7.31 10.90
N THR A 313 -20.91 6.75 10.30
CA THR A 313 -21.09 5.30 10.12
C THR A 313 -21.46 4.92 8.68
N LEU A 314 -21.38 5.86 7.73
CA LEU A 314 -21.80 5.66 6.34
C LEU A 314 -20.99 4.56 5.64
N LYS A 315 -19.70 4.46 5.96
CA LYS A 315 -18.74 3.54 5.36
C LYS A 315 -18.72 2.16 6.02
N THR A 316 -19.71 1.85 6.87
CA THR A 316 -19.85 0.49 7.45
C THR A 316 -20.38 -0.53 6.42
N THR A 317 -20.88 -0.04 5.29
CA THR A 317 -21.34 -0.81 4.13
C THR A 317 -20.61 -0.35 2.88
N LEU A 318 -20.64 -1.18 1.84
CA LEU A 318 -20.01 -0.86 0.55
C LEU A 318 -20.99 -0.27 -0.43
N GLU A 319 -20.53 0.74 -1.17
CA GLU A 319 -21.23 1.29 -2.32
C GLU A 319 -20.88 0.54 -3.60
N ALA A 320 -21.61 0.84 -4.67
CA ALA A 320 -21.52 0.11 -5.92
C ALA A 320 -20.14 0.21 -6.59
N ASP A 321 -19.47 1.35 -6.45
CA ASP A 321 -18.13 1.57 -6.95
C ASP A 321 -17.11 0.74 -6.16
N ASP A 322 -17.19 0.73 -4.82
CA ASP A 322 -16.32 -0.08 -3.96
C ASP A 322 -16.35 -1.57 -4.37
N VAL A 323 -17.56 -2.11 -4.55
CA VAL A 323 -17.78 -3.47 -5.02
C VAL A 323 -17.18 -3.66 -6.42
N ALA A 324 -17.46 -2.75 -7.35
CA ALA A 324 -16.93 -2.82 -8.71
C ALA A 324 -15.39 -2.83 -8.73
N GLY A 325 -14.74 -2.05 -7.87
CA GLY A 325 -13.28 -1.98 -7.80
C GLY A 325 -12.65 -3.23 -7.26
N PHE A 326 -13.25 -3.82 -6.23
CA PHE A 326 -12.83 -5.11 -5.72
C PHE A 326 -13.04 -6.22 -6.76
N CYS A 327 -14.20 -6.26 -7.42
CA CYS A 327 -14.46 -7.22 -8.51
C CYS A 327 -13.46 -7.08 -9.66
N ALA A 328 -13.09 -5.85 -10.02
CA ALA A 328 -12.12 -5.59 -11.09
C ALA A 328 -10.68 -5.95 -10.68
N ALA A 329 -10.34 -5.84 -9.40
CA ALA A 329 -9.05 -6.28 -8.86
C ALA A 329 -8.92 -7.81 -8.88
N TYR A 330 -10.01 -8.52 -8.60
CA TYR A 330 -10.01 -9.95 -8.32
C TYR A 330 -11.12 -10.73 -9.04
N PRO A 331 -11.28 -10.59 -10.37
CA PRO A 331 -12.43 -11.17 -11.07
C PRO A 331 -12.36 -12.69 -11.09
N LEU A 332 -13.49 -13.38 -10.90
CA LEU A 332 -13.59 -14.86 -10.93
C LEU A 332 -12.88 -15.52 -12.12
N ALA A 333 -12.86 -14.86 -13.29
CA ALA A 333 -12.22 -15.36 -14.49
C ALA A 333 -10.67 -15.42 -14.42
N ALA A 334 -10.07 -14.71 -13.45
CA ALA A 334 -8.62 -14.62 -13.24
C ALA A 334 -8.17 -15.31 -11.94
N ASP A 335 -9.00 -16.18 -11.36
CA ASP A 335 -8.68 -16.90 -10.12
C ASP A 335 -7.36 -17.69 -10.27
N PRO A 336 -6.33 -17.40 -9.44
CA PRO A 336 -5.07 -18.13 -9.47
C PRO A 336 -5.22 -19.58 -8.95
N ASN A 337 -6.38 -19.96 -8.41
CA ASN A 337 -6.69 -21.28 -7.81
C ASN A 337 -5.72 -21.67 -6.70
N GLU A 338 -5.16 -20.67 -6.01
CA GLU A 338 -4.25 -20.86 -4.90
C GLU A 338 -4.37 -19.74 -3.87
N CYS A 339 -4.36 -20.11 -2.59
CA CYS A 339 -4.29 -19.20 -1.46
C CYS A 339 -2.96 -19.43 -0.75
N LYS A 340 -2.01 -18.52 -0.94
CA LYS A 340 -0.64 -18.63 -0.42
C LYS A 340 -0.19 -17.31 0.19
N ARG A 341 0.61 -17.41 1.25
CA ARG A 341 1.32 -16.25 1.77
C ARG A 341 2.30 -15.74 0.72
N VAL A 342 2.46 -14.42 0.67
CA VAL A 342 3.54 -13.81 -0.08
C VAL A 342 4.86 -14.28 0.54
N SER A 343 5.74 -14.88 -0.26
CA SER A 343 7.08 -15.26 0.17
C SER A 343 8.11 -14.23 -0.31
N ALA A 344 9.09 -13.92 0.53
CA ALA A 344 10.22 -13.05 0.19
C ALA A 344 11.04 -13.56 -1.03
N ASP A 345 10.92 -14.86 -1.36
CA ASP A 345 11.77 -15.55 -2.33
C ASP A 345 11.25 -15.57 -3.78
N GLY A 346 10.24 -14.76 -4.12
CA GLY A 346 9.78 -14.59 -5.51
C GLY A 346 10.76 -13.85 -6.42
N GLY A 347 12.06 -14.04 -6.23
CA GLY A 347 13.13 -13.54 -7.09
C GLY A 347 13.11 -14.25 -8.45
N CYS A 348 13.23 -13.47 -9.51
CA CYS A 348 13.33 -13.93 -10.90
C CYS A 348 14.40 -15.03 -11.08
N CYS A 349 13.98 -16.29 -11.16
CA CYS A 349 14.80 -17.39 -11.67
C CYS A 349 13.90 -18.44 -12.31
N ALA A 350 13.52 -18.22 -13.57
CA ALA A 350 13.04 -19.29 -14.45
C ALA A 350 13.73 -19.18 -15.82
N VAL A 351 15.00 -19.54 -15.86
CA VAL A 351 15.57 -20.18 -17.06
C VAL A 351 15.80 -21.64 -16.70
N GLY A 352 14.95 -22.51 -17.26
CA GLY A 352 15.04 -23.94 -17.11
C GLY A 352 16.36 -24.47 -17.69
N GLY A 353 17.25 -24.92 -16.82
CA GLY A 353 18.33 -25.83 -17.16
C GLY A 353 17.94 -27.22 -16.66
N ALA A 354 17.57 -28.11 -17.57
CA ALA A 354 17.29 -29.51 -17.25
C ALA A 354 18.50 -30.15 -16.54
N SER A 355 18.32 -30.56 -15.28
CA SER A 355 19.29 -31.39 -14.57
C SER A 355 19.17 -32.82 -15.10
N LEU A 356 20.02 -33.19 -16.05
CA LEU A 356 20.29 -34.59 -16.35
C LEU A 356 21.23 -35.14 -15.28
N SER A 357 20.65 -35.77 -14.26
CA SER A 357 21.42 -36.60 -13.33
C SER A 357 20.53 -37.73 -12.83
N ASP A 358 20.29 -38.71 -13.69
CA ASP A 358 20.01 -40.06 -13.22
C ASP A 358 20.41 -41.07 -14.30
N LEU A 359 21.52 -41.77 -14.04
CA LEU A 359 21.80 -43.16 -14.44
C LEU A 359 23.19 -43.52 -13.89
N GLY A 360 23.19 -44.27 -12.79
CA GLY A 360 24.40 -44.75 -12.13
C GLY A 360 25.09 -45.91 -12.87
N ALA A 361 26.42 -45.96 -12.76
CA ALA A 361 27.23 -47.19 -12.62
C ALA A 361 28.66 -46.82 -12.22
N PRO A 362 29.31 -47.54 -11.29
CA PRO A 362 30.68 -47.26 -10.85
C PRO A 362 31.69 -48.03 -11.72
N ILE A 363 32.79 -47.38 -12.11
CA ILE A 363 33.97 -48.08 -12.66
C ILE A 363 35.19 -47.77 -11.80
N ALA A 364 35.84 -48.86 -11.40
CA ALA A 364 36.85 -48.99 -10.38
C ALA A 364 38.22 -48.39 -10.74
N LEU A 365 38.97 -48.06 -9.67
CA LEU A 365 40.40 -47.79 -9.69
C LEU A 365 41.21 -48.94 -10.32
N GLY A 366 42.20 -48.58 -11.14
CA GLY A 366 43.25 -49.47 -11.61
C GLY A 366 44.56 -48.72 -11.85
N LEU A 367 45.39 -48.64 -10.81
CA LEU A 367 46.79 -48.25 -10.86
C LEU A 367 47.60 -49.36 -11.55
N LEU A 368 48.38 -49.05 -12.59
CA LEU A 368 49.59 -49.81 -12.90
C LEU A 368 50.64 -48.94 -13.60
N ALA A 369 51.75 -48.76 -12.90
CA ALA A 369 53.01 -48.24 -13.43
C ALA A 369 53.70 -49.28 -14.32
N LEU A 370 54.52 -48.83 -15.28
CA LEU A 370 55.91 -49.26 -15.49
C LEU A 370 56.52 -48.66 -16.77
N LEU A 371 57.51 -47.80 -16.55
CA LEU A 371 58.87 -47.81 -17.12
C LEU A 371 59.12 -48.02 -18.64
N ALA A 372 59.87 -47.03 -19.16
CA ALA A 372 61.20 -47.17 -19.76
C ALA A 372 61.38 -46.95 -21.28
N VAL A 373 62.13 -45.86 -21.53
CA VAL A 373 63.38 -45.79 -22.34
C VAL A 373 63.28 -45.77 -23.87
N GLY A 374 63.86 -44.70 -24.44
CA GLY A 374 64.56 -44.70 -25.73
C GLY A 374 64.35 -43.39 -26.52
N ARG A 375 65.22 -42.36 -26.40
CA ARG A 375 66.31 -42.04 -27.37
C ARG A 375 65.81 -42.07 -28.84
N ARG A 376 65.90 -41.02 -29.68
CA ARG A 376 66.99 -40.05 -29.92
C ARG A 376 66.52 -39.01 -30.98
N ARG A 377 66.98 -37.76 -30.80
CA ARG A 377 67.58 -36.80 -31.78
C ARG A 377 66.93 -36.58 -33.16
N ALA A 378 66.59 -35.31 -33.43
CA ALA A 378 67.46 -34.40 -34.18
C ALA A 378 67.51 -33.06 -33.43
#